data_AF-A0A484K3S4-F1
#
_entry.id   AF-A0A484K3S4-F1
#
_cell.length_a   1.000
_cell.length_b   1.000
_cell.length_c   1.000
_cell.angle_alpha   90.00
_cell.angle_beta   90.00
_cell.angle_gamma   90.00
#
_symmetry.space_group_name_H-M   'P 1'
#
loop_
_entity.id
_entity.type
_entity.pdbx_description
1 polymer ?
#
loop_
_entity_poly.entity_id
_entity_poly.type
_entity_poly.pdbx_seq_one_letter_code
_entity_poly.pdbx_strand_id
1 'polypeptide(L)'
;MQATNLYAADLELVDRIIRKFPSIYKGVIVEQVISGSSLCVDDVIIECAGRAVHSFLELCEMMWDNVGDAVDLVVARADHDTLLKLKMTVTEATPDKLNRWHHWRR
;
A
#
# COMPACT_ATOMS: atom_id res chain seq x y z
N MET A 1 -6.94 -1.48 5.18
CA MET A 1 -6.24 -1.86 3.95
C MET A 1 -5.60 -3.21 4.19
N GLN A 2 -5.64 -4.11 3.22
CA GLN A 2 -4.78 -5.30 3.19
C GLN A 2 -3.72 -5.07 2.12
N ALA A 3 -2.47 -5.43 2.42
CA ALA A 3 -1.35 -5.17 1.54
C ALA A 3 -0.21 -6.15 1.78
N THR A 4 0.61 -6.34 0.75
CA THR A 4 1.69 -7.34 0.69
C THR A 4 2.93 -6.73 0.03
N ASN A 5 4.10 -7.32 0.21
CA ASN A 5 5.30 -6.88 -0.52
C ASN A 5 5.17 -7.12 -2.02
N LEU A 6 5.64 -6.18 -2.85
CA LEU A 6 5.60 -6.32 -4.31
C LEU A 6 6.27 -7.62 -4.82
N TYR A 7 7.36 -8.05 -4.19
CA TYR A 7 8.06 -9.28 -4.58
C TYR A 7 7.26 -10.57 -4.32
N ALA A 8 6.19 -10.49 -3.53
CA ALA A 8 5.30 -11.60 -3.22
C ALA A 8 3.95 -11.50 -3.95
N ALA A 9 3.79 -10.49 -4.81
CA ALA A 9 2.59 -10.28 -5.62
C ALA A 9 2.53 -11.26 -6.82
N ASP A 10 1.37 -11.29 -7.48
CA ASP A 10 1.18 -12.05 -8.71
C ASP A 10 2.13 -11.59 -9.83
N LEU A 11 2.71 -12.55 -10.56
CA LEU A 11 3.71 -12.27 -11.59
C LEU A 11 3.15 -11.45 -12.75
N GLU A 12 1.88 -11.62 -13.13
CA GLU A 12 1.25 -10.84 -14.19
C GLU A 12 1.16 -9.36 -13.80
N LEU A 13 0.86 -9.10 -12.53
CA LEU A 13 0.81 -7.74 -12.00
C LEU A 13 2.21 -7.12 -11.94
N VAL A 14 3.19 -7.87 -11.41
CA VAL A 14 4.58 -7.40 -11.35
C VAL A 14 5.10 -7.06 -12.75
N ASP A 15 4.83 -7.90 -13.75
CA ASP A 15 5.20 -7.65 -15.14
C ASP A 15 4.50 -6.39 -15.71
N ARG A 16 3.20 -6.18 -15.43
CA ARG A 16 2.49 -4.95 -15.81
C ARG A 16 3.16 -3.71 -15.20
N ILE A 17 3.50 -3.75 -13.92
CA ILE A 17 4.13 -2.62 -13.21
C ILE A 17 5.53 -2.36 -13.76
N ILE A 18 6.38 -3.38 -13.94
CA ILE A 18 7.74 -3.22 -14.43
C ILE A 18 7.76 -2.71 -15.88
N ARG A 19 6.86 -3.21 -16.74
CA ARG A 19 6.74 -2.69 -18.12
C ARG A 19 6.40 -1.22 -18.16
N LYS A 20 5.59 -0.75 -17.20
CA LYS A 20 5.15 0.65 -17.11
C LYS A 20 6.17 1.53 -16.40
N PHE A 21 6.75 1.02 -15.32
CA PHE A 21 7.67 1.70 -14.43
C PHE A 21 8.89 0.79 -14.16
N PRO A 22 9.86 0.74 -15.08
CA PRO A 22 10.97 -0.23 -15.01
C PRO A 22 11.86 -0.09 -13.77
N SER A 23 11.83 1.07 -13.11
CA SER A 23 12.57 1.33 -11.87
C SER A 23 11.87 0.82 -10.61
N ILE A 24 10.62 0.36 -10.71
CA ILE A 24 9.81 -0.09 -9.57
C ILE A 24 9.87 -1.60 -9.47
N TYR A 25 10.75 -2.08 -8.59
CA TYR A 25 10.91 -3.49 -8.24
C TYR A 25 10.82 -3.74 -6.73
N LYS A 26 10.53 -2.70 -5.95
CA LYS A 26 10.24 -2.72 -4.51
C LYS A 26 9.00 -1.88 -4.24
N GLY A 27 8.34 -2.16 -3.12
CA GLY A 27 7.14 -1.46 -2.70
C GLY A 27 6.12 -2.41 -2.09
N VAL A 28 4.92 -1.89 -1.87
CA VAL A 28 3.82 -2.60 -1.23
C VAL A 28 2.61 -2.57 -2.13
N ILE A 29 2.10 -3.75 -2.51
CA ILE A 29 0.88 -3.89 -3.27
C ILE A 29 -0.34 -3.80 -2.36
N VAL A 30 -1.35 -3.05 -2.80
CA VAL A 30 -2.65 -2.96 -2.15
C VAL A 30 -3.55 -4.09 -2.65
N GLU A 31 -3.89 -5.03 -1.77
CA GLU A 31 -4.76 -6.17 -2.08
C GLU A 31 -6.23 -5.85 -1.82
N GLN A 32 -6.51 -5.04 -0.78
CA GLN A 32 -7.87 -4.63 -0.43
C GLN A 32 -7.90 -3.21 0.14
N VAL A 33 -8.91 -2.46 -0.30
CA VAL A 33 -9.19 -1.09 0.13
C VAL A 33 -10.52 -0.98 0.86
N ILE A 34 -10.58 -0.09 1.84
CA ILE A 34 -11.83 0.27 2.51
C ILE A 34 -12.53 1.30 1.61
N SER A 35 -13.85 1.17 1.45
CA SER A 35 -14.64 2.09 0.63
C SER A 35 -14.41 3.56 1.05
N GLY A 36 -14.18 4.42 0.06
CA GLY A 36 -13.92 5.85 0.26
C GLY A 36 -12.44 6.26 0.25
N SER A 37 -11.50 5.32 0.13
CA SER A 37 -10.08 5.67 -0.14
C SER A 37 -9.84 5.95 -1.62
N SER A 38 -8.88 6.83 -1.92
CA SER A 38 -8.39 7.05 -3.29
C SER A 38 -7.45 5.95 -3.81
N LEU A 39 -7.03 5.05 -2.91
CA LEU A 39 -6.30 3.84 -3.27
C LEU A 39 -7.21 2.87 -4.01
N CYS A 40 -6.63 2.17 -4.98
CA CYS A 40 -7.24 1.07 -5.70
C CYS A 40 -6.52 -0.24 -5.35
N VAL A 41 -7.21 -1.35 -5.58
CA VAL A 41 -6.56 -2.66 -5.65
C VAL A 41 -5.51 -2.61 -6.76
N ASP A 42 -4.39 -3.31 -6.56
CA ASP A 42 -3.21 -3.36 -7.43
C ASP A 42 -2.34 -2.09 -7.46
N ASP A 43 -2.68 -1.07 -6.67
CA ASP A 43 -1.76 0.04 -6.45
C ASP A 43 -0.49 -0.46 -5.77
N VAL A 44 0.67 0.02 -6.26
CA VAL A 44 1.96 -0.23 -5.62
C VAL A 44 2.42 1.04 -4.92
N ILE A 45 2.42 1.03 -3.59
CA ILE A 45 2.93 2.10 -2.75
C ILE A 45 4.46 2.03 -2.74
N ILE A 46 5.11 3.11 -3.17
CA ILE A 46 6.58 3.21 -3.27
C ILE A 46 7.16 4.31 -2.38
N GLU A 47 6.32 5.22 -1.87
CA GLU A 47 6.72 6.26 -0.92
C GLU A 47 5.57 6.54 0.05
N CYS A 48 5.91 6.84 1.30
CA CYS A 48 4.98 7.28 2.33
C CYS A 48 5.66 8.38 3.15
N ALA A 49 4.97 9.50 3.36
CA ALA A 49 5.48 10.65 4.13
C ALA A 49 6.88 11.13 3.67
N GLY A 50 7.14 11.14 2.36
CA GLY A 50 8.43 11.56 1.79
C GLY A 50 9.55 10.51 1.88
N ARG A 51 9.27 9.31 2.41
CA ARG A 51 10.24 8.22 2.58
C ARG A 51 9.91 7.07 1.63
N ALA A 52 10.92 6.55 0.95
CA ALA A 52 10.77 5.39 0.08
C ALA A 52 10.31 4.16 0.88
N VAL A 53 9.35 3.43 0.33
CA VAL A 53 8.80 2.20 0.90
C VAL A 53 9.36 1.01 0.13
N HIS A 54 10.08 0.14 0.81
CA HIS A 54 10.63 -1.07 0.21
C HIS A 54 9.92 -2.34 0.64
N SER A 55 9.25 -2.31 1.80
CA SER A 55 8.51 -3.45 2.33
C SER A 55 7.27 -3.04 3.11
N PHE A 56 6.38 -4.00 3.32
CA PHE A 56 5.17 -3.85 4.11
C PHE A 56 5.48 -3.46 5.56
N LEU A 57 6.55 -4.01 6.15
CA LEU A 57 6.93 -3.67 7.53
C LEU A 57 7.39 -2.22 7.66
N GLU A 58 8.17 -1.72 6.71
CA GLU A 58 8.56 -0.30 6.67
C GLU A 58 7.34 0.61 6.52
N LEU A 59 6.38 0.22 5.66
CA LEU A 59 5.14 0.97 5.52
C LEU A 59 4.35 1.00 6.83
N CYS A 60 4.26 -0.14 7.54
CA CYS A 60 3.59 -0.21 8.84
C CYS A 60 4.26 0.68 9.88
N GLU A 61 5.59 0.69 9.96
CA GLU A 61 6.35 1.57 10.85
C GLU A 61 6.05 3.04 10.53
N MET A 62 6.13 3.44 9.26
CA MET A 62 5.83 4.81 8.83
C MET A 62 4.39 5.21 9.15
N MET A 63 3.41 4.31 8.95
CA MET A 63 2.04 4.60 9.36
C MET A 63 1.95 4.78 10.88
N TRP A 64 2.62 3.94 11.66
CA TRP A 64 2.62 4.03 13.12
C TRP A 64 3.19 5.35 13.64
N ASP A 65 4.23 5.87 12.99
CA ASP A 65 4.84 7.17 13.32
C ASP A 65 3.95 8.38 13.00
N ASN A 66 2.95 8.22 12.12
CA ASN A 66 2.11 9.30 11.61
C ASN A 66 0.62 9.12 11.97
N VAL A 67 0.32 8.38 13.04
CA VAL A 67 -1.06 8.16 13.49
C VAL A 67 -1.74 9.48 13.83
N GLY A 68 -2.93 9.71 13.25
CA GLY A 68 -3.70 10.94 13.40
C GLY A 68 -3.45 11.97 12.29
N ASP A 69 -2.35 11.81 11.53
CA ASP A 69 -1.95 12.76 10.49
C ASP A 69 -2.43 12.35 9.09
N ALA A 70 -2.45 13.34 8.21
CA ALA A 70 -2.63 13.13 6.77
C ALA A 70 -1.27 13.06 6.09
N VAL A 71 -0.90 11.88 5.59
CA VAL A 71 0.37 11.63 4.90
C VAL A 71 0.18 11.57 3.40
N ASP A 72 1.21 12.00 2.68
CA ASP A 72 1.27 11.81 1.23
C ASP A 72 1.85 10.43 0.91
N LEU A 73 1.19 9.72 0.01
CA LEU A 73 1.62 8.47 -0.60
C LEU A 73 1.99 8.72 -2.06
N VAL A 74 3.06 8.07 -2.52
CA VAL A 74 3.34 7.95 -3.96
C VAL A 74 3.05 6.52 -4.38
N VAL A 75 2.17 6.37 -5.37
CA VAL A 75 1.74 5.06 -5.86
C VAL A 75 1.96 4.93 -7.36
N ALA A 76 2.34 3.73 -7.78
CA ALA A 76 2.33 3.32 -9.17
C ALA A 76 1.06 2.51 -9.44
N ARG A 77 0.34 2.91 -10.49
CA ARG A 77 -0.87 2.24 -10.97
C ARG A 77 -0.65 1.86 -12.41
N ALA A 78 -0.79 0.58 -12.74
CA ALA A 78 -0.47 0.04 -14.06
C ALA A 78 -1.21 0.76 -15.21
N ASP A 79 -2.40 1.27 -14.92
CA ASP A 79 -3.30 1.92 -15.87
C ASP A 79 -2.97 3.41 -16.08
N HIS A 80 -2.03 3.97 -15.33
CA HIS A 80 -1.61 5.37 -15.42
C HIS A 80 -0.16 5.48 -15.92
N ASP A 81 0.12 6.51 -16.71
CA ASP A 81 1.46 6.77 -17.24
C ASP A 81 2.41 7.41 -16.23
N THR A 82 1.88 7.93 -15.14
CA THR A 82 2.62 8.68 -14.13
C THR A 82 2.36 8.16 -12.73
N LEU A 83 3.31 8.42 -11.84
CA LEU A 83 3.13 8.18 -10.41
C LEU A 83 2.05 9.10 -9.86
N LEU A 84 1.15 8.52 -9.07
CA LEU A 84 0.07 9.26 -8.42
C LEU A 84 0.50 9.66 -7.03
N LYS A 85 0.26 10.93 -6.67
CA LYS A 85 0.38 11.42 -5.30
C LYS A 85 -1.00 11.42 -4.66
N LEU A 86 -1.18 10.59 -3.65
CA LEU A 86 -2.44 10.44 -2.93
C LEU A 86 -2.25 10.92 -1.50
N LYS A 87 -3.28 11.55 -0.93
CA LYS A 87 -3.30 11.88 0.50
C LYS A 87 -4.10 10.82 1.24
N MET A 88 -3.52 10.29 2.31
CA MET A 88 -4.14 9.28 3.17
C MET A 88 -4.13 9.78 4.62
N THR A 89 -5.27 9.68 5.29
CA THR A 89 -5.33 9.88 6.75
C THR A 89 -4.99 8.58 7.44
N VAL A 90 -3.96 8.59 8.28
CA VAL A 90 -3.64 7.45 9.13
C VAL A 90 -4.52 7.53 10.37
N THR A 91 -5.45 6.59 10.49
CA THR A 91 -6.38 6.56 11.61
C THR A 91 -5.93 5.53 12.64
N GLU A 92 -6.22 5.81 13.91
CA GLU A 92 -6.05 4.82 14.96
C GLU A 92 -6.84 3.56 14.63
N ALA A 93 -6.16 2.44 14.83
CA ALA A 93 -6.68 1.15 14.50
C ALA A 93 -7.52 0.67 15.69
N THR A 94 -8.84 0.76 15.58
CA THR A 94 -9.75 0.41 16.67
C THR A 94 -9.95 -1.12 16.74
N PRO A 95 -10.17 -1.72 17.94
CA PRO A 95 -10.31 -3.16 18.09
C PRO A 95 -11.43 -3.79 17.24
N ASP A 96 -12.50 -3.04 16.97
CA ASP A 96 -13.61 -3.42 16.09
C ASP A 96 -13.21 -3.52 14.60
N LYS A 97 -12.11 -2.86 14.20
CA LYS A 97 -11.59 -2.83 12.82
C LYS A 97 -10.36 -3.71 12.62
N LEU A 98 -9.56 -3.95 13.66
CA LEU A 98 -8.33 -4.76 13.58
C LEU A 98 -8.51 -6.25 13.92
N ASN A 99 -9.48 -6.62 14.76
CA ASN A 99 -9.58 -7.99 15.27
C ASN A 99 -10.27 -8.96 14.29
N ARG A 100 -9.80 -8.99 13.05
CA ARG A 100 -10.14 -10.03 12.07
C ARG A 100 -8.90 -10.79 11.63
N TRP A 101 -8.22 -11.41 12.58
CA TRP A 101 -7.49 -12.63 12.27
C TRP A 101 -8.54 -13.72 12.01
N HIS A 102 -9.02 -13.82 10.77
CA HIS A 102 -9.77 -15.01 10.37
C HIS A 102 -8.81 -16.21 10.55
N HIS A 103 -9.27 -17.24 11.27
CA HIS A 103 -8.61 -18.55 11.48
C HIS A 103 -7.76 -18.76 12.74
N TRP A 104 -8.33 -18.50 13.93
CA TRP A 104 -8.13 -19.40 15.08
C TRP A 104 -9.48 -19.75 15.71
N ARG A 105 -10.24 -20.64 15.05
CA ARG A 105 -11.20 -21.50 15.75
C ARG A 105 -10.73 -22.93 15.56
N ARG A 106 -10.23 -23.53 16.64
CA ARG A 106 -10.22 -24.99 16.80
C ARG A 106 -11.60 -25.42 17.28
#